data_AF-A0A1I6T0I7-F1
#
_entry.id   AF-A0A1I6T0I7-F1
#
_cell.length_a   1.000
_cell.length_b   1.000
_cell.length_c   1.000
_cell.angle_alpha   90.00
_cell.angle_beta   90.00
_cell.angle_gamma   90.00
#
_symmetry.space_group_name_H-M   'P 1'
#
loop_
_entity.id
_entity.type
_entity.pdbx_description
1 polymer ?
#
loop_
_entity_poly.entity_id
_entity_poly.type
_entity_poly.pdbx_seq_one_letter_code
_entity_poly.pdbx_strand_id
1 'polypeptide(L)' 'MDNQSYVRLERLRGQLVAAAMRKETFLHRDVIQLSQTLDQLIVKVQAEKSKSSSAQR' A
#
# COMPACT_ATOMS: atom_id res chain seq x y z
N MET A 1 -1.21 13.16 8.09
CA MET A 1 -1.32 12.07 7.09
C MET A 1 -2.12 12.68 5.96
N ASP A 2 -1.53 12.79 4.77
CA ASP A 2 -2.19 13.46 3.66
C ASP A 2 -3.36 12.61 3.14
N ASN A 3 -4.54 13.21 2.98
CA ASN A 3 -5.74 12.50 2.51
C ASN A 3 -5.51 11.83 1.15
N GLN A 4 -4.62 12.37 0.30
CA GLN A 4 -4.32 11.79 -1.01
C GLN A 4 -3.54 10.47 -0.91
N SER A 5 -2.62 10.35 0.06
CA SER A 5 -1.86 9.12 0.29
C SER A 5 -2.75 7.99 0.79
N TYR A 6 -3.73 8.30 1.63
CA TYR A 6 -4.70 7.33 2.12
C TYR A 6 -5.63 6.83 1.00
N VAL A 7 -6.17 7.73 0.19
CA VAL A 7 -7.00 7.39 -0.97
C VAL A 7 -6.25 6.51 -1.96
N ARG A 8 -4.96 6.81 -2.22
CA ARG A 8 -4.13 6.01 -3.13
C ARG A 8 -3.87 4.60 -2.59
N LEU A 9 -3.64 4.49 -1.28
CA LEU A 9 -3.45 3.23 -0.59
C LEU A 9 -4.70 2.36 -0.59
N GLU A 10 -5.86 2.95 -0.29
CA GLU A 10 -7.15 2.24 -0.29
C GLU A 10 -7.54 1.77 -1.70
N ARG A 11 -7.24 2.58 -2.72
CA ARG A 11 -7.45 2.22 -4.13
C ARG A 11 -6.56 1.04 -4.56
N LEU A 12 -5.28 1.03 -4.17
CA LEU A 12 -4.38 -0.12 -4.42
C LEU A 12 -4.86 -1.37 -3.69
N ARG A 13 -5.32 -1.23 -2.44
CA ARG A 13 -5.89 -2.33 -1.66
C ARG A 13 -7.11 -2.93 -2.35
N GLY A 14 -8.02 -2.09 -2.86
CA GLY A 14 -9.18 -2.54 -3.63
C GLY A 14 -8.79 -3.31 -4.91
N GLN A 15 -7.77 -2.85 -5.62
CA GLN A 15 -7.25 -3.54 -6.81
C GLN A 15 -6.63 -4.91 -6.48
N LEU A 16 -5.89 -4.99 -5.37
CA LEU A 16 -5.30 -6.24 -4.90
C LEU A 16 -6.39 -7.26 -4.53
N VAL A 17 -7.41 -6.84 -3.79
CA VAL A 17 -8.53 -7.71 -3.40
C VAL A 17 -9.32 -8.17 -4.63
N ALA A 18 -9.59 -7.26 -5.58
CA ALA A 18 -10.27 -7.62 -6.82
C ALA A 18 -9.46 -8.58 -7.69
N ALA A 19 -8.13 -8.40 -7.77
CA ALA A 19 -7.24 -9.31 -8.49
C ALA A 19 -7.16 -10.68 -7.82
N ALA A 20 -7.06 -10.73 -6.49
CA ALA A 20 -7.06 -11.97 -5.72
C ALA A 20 -8.38 -12.73 -5.84
N MET A 21 -9.52 -12.01 -5.79
CA MET A 21 -10.84 -12.61 -6.00
C MET A 21 -11.04 -13.13 -7.43
N ARG A 22 -10.56 -12.41 -8.46
CA ARG A 22 -10.68 -12.88 -9.86
C ARG A 22 -9.78 -14.07 -10.17
N LYS A 23 -8.62 -14.15 -9.54
CA LYS A 23 -7.64 -15.21 -9.82
C LYS A 23 -7.79 -16.40 -8.88
N GLU A 24 -8.63 -16.28 -7.84
CA GLU A 24 -8.85 -17.26 -6.77
C GLU A 24 -7.57 -17.70 -6.06
N THR A 25 -6.48 -16.96 -6.26
CA THR A 25 -5.17 -17.27 -5.74
C THR A 25 -4.39 -16.00 -5.46
N PHE A 26 -3.80 -15.95 -4.26
CA PHE A 26 -2.88 -14.89 -3.86
C PHE A 26 -1.47 -15.09 -4.46
N LEU A 27 -1.22 -16.24 -5.08
CA LEU A 27 0.06 -16.60 -5.69
C LEU A 27 0.18 -16.13 -7.15
N HIS A 28 -0.86 -15.51 -7.71
CA HIS A 28 -0.80 -14.97 -9.06
C HIS A 28 0.21 -13.80 -9.09
N ARG A 29 1.08 -13.79 -10.10
CA ARG A 29 2.15 -12.77 -10.24
C ARG A 29 1.63 -11.34 -10.10
N ASP A 30 0.46 -11.04 -10.68
CA ASP A 30 -0.18 -9.72 -10.54
C ASP A 30 -0.59 -9.39 -9.09
N VAL A 31 -1.10 -10.36 -8.34
CA VAL A 31 -1.49 -10.16 -6.93
C VAL A 31 -0.27 -9.95 -6.05
N ILE A 32 0.80 -10.71 -6.31
CA ILE A 32 2.10 -10.56 -5.64
C ILE A 32 2.69 -9.18 -5.93
N GLN A 33 2.68 -8.75 -7.20
CA GLN A 33 3.24 -7.45 -7.60
C GLN A 33 2.44 -6.28 -7.00
N LEU A 34 1.10 -6.39 -6.97
CA LEU A 34 0.24 -5.42 -6.28
C LEU A 34 0.49 -5.40 -4.78
N SER A 35 0.71 -6.55 -4.15
CA SER A 35 1.02 -6.67 -2.72
C SER A 35 2.35 -6.02 -2.38
N GLN A 36 3.40 -6.30 -3.15
CA GLN A 36 4.72 -5.69 -2.96
C GLN A 36 4.68 -4.17 -3.16
N THR A 37 3.94 -3.69 -4.15
CA THR A 37 3.78 -2.24 -4.40
C THR A 37 3.05 -1.56 -3.25
N LEU A 38 2.01 -2.20 -2.71
CA LEU A 38 1.27 -1.70 -1.55
C LEU A 38 2.16 -1.65 -0.30
N ASP A 39 2.97 -2.68 -0.07
CA ASP A 39 3.88 -2.78 1.08
C ASP A 39 4.96 -1.67 1.03
N GLN A 40 5.56 -1.45 -0.14
CA GLN A 40 6.51 -0.35 -0.35
C GLN A 40 5.88 1.02 -0.09
N LEU A 41 4.63 1.23 -0.49
CA LEU A 41 3.92 2.48 -0.23
C LEU A 41 3.65 2.69 1.26
N ILE A 42 3.29 1.61 1.98
CA ILE A 42 3.09 1.63 3.43
C ILE A 42 4.39 2.00 4.13
N VAL A 43 5.49 1.32 3.82
CA VAL A 43 6.81 1.59 4.41
C VAL A 43 7.24 3.02 4.12
N LYS A 44 7.03 3.52 2.90
CA LYS A 44 7.37 4.90 2.53
C LYS A 44 6.57 5.91 3.34
N VAL A 45 5.26 5.75 3.43
CA VAL A 45 4.39 6.64 4.22
C VAL A 45 4.76 6.57 5.71
N GLN A 46 5.05 5.40 6.24
CA GLN A 46 5.48 5.24 7.63
C GLN A 46 6.84 5.91 7.89
N ALA A 47 7.81 5.73 6.99
CA ALA A 47 9.13 6.35 7.10
C ALA A 47 9.04 7.88 7.04
N GLU A 48 8.18 8.44 6.18
CA GLU A 48 7.90 9.89 6.16
C GLU A 48 7.24 10.36 7.44
N LYS A 49 6.29 9.60 7.99
CA LYS A 49 5.68 9.86 9.30
C LYS A 49 6.73 9.90 10.41
N SER A 50 7.60 8.90 10.47
CA SER A 50 8.67 8.79 11.47
C SER A 50 9.65 9.96 11.40
N LYS A 51 10.01 10.41 10.19
CA LYS A 51 10.86 11.59 9.97
C LYS A 51 10.18 12.90 10.41
N SER A 52 8.88 13.05 10.14
CA SER A 52 8.12 14.21 10.61
C SER A 52 7.93 14.24 12.13
N SER A 53 7.87 13.08 12.80
CA SER A 53 7.83 13.01 14.27
C SER A 53 9.19 13.20 14.96
N SER A 54 10.31 13.02 14.26
CA SER A 54 11.66 13.31 14.78
C SER A 54 12.10 14.76 14.59
N ALA A 55 11.40 15.54 13.77
CA ALA A 55 11.67 16.98 13.57
C ALA A 55 10.99 17.88 14.62
N GLN A 56 10.23 17.29 15.56
CA GLN A 56 9.50 18.00 16.62
C GLN A 56 10.00 17.61 18.03
N ARG A 57 11.22 17.08 18.14
CA ARG A 57 11.89 16.78 19.41
C ARG A 57 13.18 17.58 19.56
#